data_AF-A0AAV4HS72-F1
#
_entry.id   AF-A0AAV4HS72-F1
#
_cell.length_a   1.000
_cell.length_b   1.000
_cell.length_c   1.000
_cell.angle_alpha   90.00
_cell.angle_beta   90.00
_cell.angle_gamma   90.00
#
_symmetry.space_group_name_H-M   'P 1'
#
loop_
_entity.id
_entity.type
_entity.pdbx_description
1 polymer ?
#
loop_
_entity_poly.entity_id
_entity_poly.type
_entity_poly.pdbx_seq_one_letter_code
_entity_poly.pdbx_strand_id
1 'polypeptide(L)'
;MQATSVHVHMTGPDDLPSFIVDGYTGLSTSAFQSWALTKIDAGLDYGLSYLDCSNINTLTTNQVYPTGASSPEDVVGDVDEAITRDNTTDFNTLVQFLRHDVEIQNDERTASWCGNTGTSCVDCRASIVGNQPENRCANRLVSARLNTVLHQLQINAEHYLSRSLKISKAFDEPRNSYTVTPSLHTEGRAVVVTLSTGRWTGNIQTLAKLAICSHADYVRNDGA
;
A
#
# COMPACT_ATOMS: atom_id res chain seq x y z
N MET A 1 21.07 -39.92 -17.19
CA MET A 1 19.64 -39.57 -17.11
C MET A 1 19.55 -38.07 -16.94
N GLN A 2 18.92 -37.36 -17.87
CA GLN A 2 18.60 -35.94 -17.71
C GLN A 2 17.30 -35.82 -16.91
N ALA A 3 17.25 -34.93 -15.91
CA ALA A 3 15.99 -34.61 -15.23
C ALA A 3 15.02 -33.94 -16.22
N THR A 4 13.82 -34.49 -16.37
CA THR A 4 12.83 -34.09 -17.40
C THR A 4 11.66 -33.26 -16.88
N SER A 5 11.57 -33.00 -15.56
CA SER A 5 10.53 -32.12 -15.00
C SER A 5 10.85 -31.63 -13.60
N VAL A 6 10.22 -30.51 -13.24
CA VAL A 6 10.17 -29.93 -11.88
C VAL A 6 8.71 -30.00 -11.43
N HIS A 7 8.48 -30.53 -10.22
CA HIS A 7 7.18 -30.55 -9.57
C HIS A 7 7.13 -29.42 -8.55
N VAL A 8 6.17 -28.51 -8.71
CA VAL A 8 5.94 -27.38 -7.80
C VAL A 8 4.73 -27.71 -6.93
N HIS A 9 4.92 -27.68 -5.61
CA HIS A 9 3.86 -27.87 -4.62
C HIS A 9 3.69 -26.56 -3.84
N MET A 10 2.45 -26.09 -3.67
CA MET A 10 2.11 -24.88 -2.92
C MET A 10 1.00 -25.20 -1.91
N THR A 11 1.00 -24.52 -0.76
CA THR A 11 -0.10 -24.60 0.23
C THR A 11 -1.40 -24.03 -0.35
N GLY A 12 -2.54 -24.35 0.27
CA GLY A 12 -3.85 -23.97 -0.22
C GLY A 12 -4.10 -22.45 -0.19
N PRO A 13 -5.14 -21.97 -0.90
CA PRO A 13 -5.48 -20.54 -1.01
C PRO A 13 -5.84 -19.87 0.33
N ASP A 14 -6.24 -20.67 1.33
CA ASP A 14 -6.71 -20.19 2.64
C ASP A 14 -5.65 -20.37 3.76
N ASP A 15 -4.53 -21.02 3.44
CA ASP A 15 -3.43 -21.17 4.39
C ASP A 15 -2.52 -19.94 4.31
N LEU A 16 -2.36 -19.22 5.43
CA LEU A 16 -1.29 -18.23 5.55
C LEU A 16 0.04 -18.90 5.18
N PRO A 17 0.95 -18.21 4.47
CA PRO A 17 2.24 -18.79 4.11
C PRO A 17 2.95 -19.32 5.37
N SER A 18 3.01 -20.66 5.49
CA SER A 18 3.61 -21.31 6.65
C SER A 18 5.11 -21.45 6.40
N PHE A 19 5.90 -20.61 7.06
CA PHE A 19 7.35 -20.72 7.05
C PHE A 19 7.78 -21.79 8.05
N ILE A 20 7.79 -23.06 7.62
CA ILE A 20 8.24 -24.19 8.46
C ILE A 20 9.75 -24.31 8.32
N VAL A 21 10.46 -24.20 9.44
CA VAL A 21 11.90 -24.47 9.52
C VAL A 21 12.07 -25.98 9.63
N ASP A 22 12.36 -26.66 8.52
CA ASP A 22 12.72 -28.07 8.55
C ASP A 22 14.26 -28.20 8.64
N GLY A 23 14.76 -28.23 9.89
CA GLY A 23 16.17 -28.56 10.20
C GLY A 23 17.26 -27.62 9.68
N TYR A 24 16.93 -26.62 8.85
CA TYR A 24 17.87 -25.68 8.26
C TYR A 24 17.60 -24.27 8.77
N THR A 25 18.19 -23.95 9.92
CA THR A 25 18.71 -22.63 10.33
C THR A 25 18.87 -22.64 11.84
N GLY A 26 19.93 -22.05 12.37
CA GLY A 26 20.05 -21.78 13.81
C GLY A 26 19.09 -20.69 14.30
N LEU A 27 17.95 -20.51 13.64
CA LEU A 27 16.95 -19.47 13.90
C LEU A 27 15.71 -20.11 14.55
N SER A 28 15.06 -19.38 15.44
CA SER A 28 13.70 -19.71 15.87
C SER A 28 12.72 -19.56 14.70
N THR A 29 11.57 -20.22 14.76
CA THR A 29 10.48 -20.06 13.77
C THR A 29 10.11 -18.59 13.54
N SER A 30 10.04 -17.80 14.60
CA SER A 30 9.76 -16.36 14.51
C SER A 30 10.85 -15.57 13.78
N ALA A 31 12.13 -15.88 14.04
CA ALA A 31 13.25 -15.23 13.38
C ALA A 31 13.33 -15.61 11.89
N PHE A 32 13.04 -16.88 11.56
CA PHE A 32 12.93 -17.32 10.17
C PHE A 32 11.77 -16.65 9.43
N GLN A 33 10.59 -16.56 10.04
CA GLN A 33 9.44 -15.89 9.45
C GLN A 33 9.73 -14.40 9.17
N SER A 34 10.33 -13.68 10.11
CA SER A 34 10.73 -12.28 9.91
C SER A 34 11.77 -12.14 8.78
N TRP A 35 12.77 -13.03 8.75
CA TRP A 35 13.75 -13.06 7.65
C TRP A 35 13.08 -13.32 6.29
N ALA A 36 12.16 -14.28 6.22
CA ALA A 36 11.49 -14.65 4.98
C ALA A 36 10.59 -13.53 4.45
N LEU A 37 9.82 -12.87 5.33
CA LEU A 37 9.03 -11.69 4.98
C LEU A 37 9.91 -10.54 4.48
N THR A 38 11.05 -10.31 5.12
CA THR A 38 12.06 -9.32 4.65
C THR A 38 12.57 -9.66 3.25
N LYS A 39 12.78 -10.95 2.94
CA LYS A 39 13.20 -11.37 1.60
C LYS A 39 12.10 -11.24 0.55
N ILE A 40 10.84 -11.45 0.93
CA ILE A 40 9.68 -11.22 0.05
C ILE A 40 9.59 -9.73 -0.30
N ASP A 41 9.67 -8.84 0.69
CA ASP A 41 9.66 -7.39 0.46
C ASP A 41 10.80 -6.97 -0.47
N ALA A 42 12.03 -7.45 -0.23
CA ALA A 42 13.15 -7.16 -1.12
C ALA A 42 12.94 -7.69 -2.55
N GLY A 43 12.16 -8.76 -2.73
CA GLY A 43 11.77 -9.28 -4.03
C GLY A 43 10.70 -8.42 -4.72
N LEU A 44 9.75 -7.87 -3.95
CA LEU A 44 8.74 -6.93 -4.44
C LEU A 44 9.37 -5.59 -4.85
N ASP A 45 10.45 -5.20 -4.19
CA ASP A 45 11.23 -3.98 -4.45
C ASP A 45 12.34 -4.18 -5.50
N TYR A 46 12.34 -5.31 -6.23
CA TYR A 46 13.44 -5.64 -7.13
C TYR A 46 13.70 -4.54 -8.17
N GLY A 47 14.94 -4.03 -8.20
CA GLY A 47 15.36 -2.97 -9.10
C GLY A 47 15.10 -1.55 -8.57
N LEU A 48 14.45 -1.39 -7.42
CA LEU A 48 14.32 -0.12 -6.73
C LEU A 48 15.49 0.11 -5.77
N SER A 49 15.88 1.37 -5.62
CA SER A 49 16.86 1.82 -4.62
C SER A 49 16.43 3.17 -4.09
N TYR A 50 17.03 3.64 -2.99
CA TYR A 50 16.79 5.02 -2.56
C TYR A 50 17.21 5.99 -3.69
N LEU A 51 16.42 7.05 -3.86
CA LEU A 51 16.64 8.09 -4.86
C LEU A 51 17.34 9.29 -4.23
N ASP A 52 18.19 9.99 -4.99
CA ASP A 52 18.74 11.26 -4.52
C ASP A 52 17.67 12.35 -4.56
N CYS A 53 17.11 12.64 -3.39
CA CYS A 53 16.07 13.66 -3.23
C CYS A 53 16.63 15.06 -2.92
N SER A 54 17.94 15.30 -3.03
CA SER A 54 18.58 16.57 -2.66
C SER A 54 17.93 17.79 -3.32
N ASN A 55 17.58 17.69 -4.60
CA ASN A 55 17.01 18.78 -5.41
C ASN A 55 15.49 18.97 -5.27
N ILE A 56 14.81 18.15 -4.47
CA ILE A 56 13.36 18.28 -4.25
C ILE A 56 13.09 19.25 -3.11
N ASN A 57 12.20 20.22 -3.36
CA ASN A 57 11.78 21.19 -2.36
C ASN A 57 10.91 20.52 -1.29
N THR A 58 11.10 20.95 -0.05
CA THR A 58 10.25 20.54 1.07
C THR A 58 8.90 21.23 0.98
N LEU A 59 7.82 20.48 1.20
CA LEU A 59 6.48 21.05 1.39
C LEU A 59 6.25 21.31 2.88
N THR A 60 6.01 22.56 3.26
CA THR A 60 5.50 22.91 4.59
C THR A 60 4.01 22.61 4.71
N THR A 61 3.43 22.73 5.91
CA THR A 61 2.01 22.43 6.14
C THR A 61 1.11 23.27 5.22
N ASN A 62 0.09 22.62 4.66
CA ASN A 62 -0.86 23.11 3.66
C ASN A 62 -0.26 23.45 2.28
N GLN A 63 1.02 23.13 2.03
CA GLN A 63 1.58 23.26 0.68
C GLN A 63 1.30 22.03 -0.17
N VAL A 64 1.25 22.27 -1.49
CA VAL A 64 0.98 21.27 -2.51
C VAL A 64 2.11 21.22 -3.54
N TYR A 65 2.31 20.04 -4.13
CA TYR A 65 3.08 19.81 -5.33
C TYR A 65 2.15 19.28 -6.43
N PRO A 66 2.30 19.74 -7.69
CA PRO A 66 3.11 20.87 -8.12
C PRO A 66 2.61 22.19 -7.50
N THR A 67 3.52 23.14 -7.31
CA THR A 67 3.18 24.45 -6.75
C THR A 67 2.15 25.15 -7.64
N GLY A 68 1.05 25.61 -7.04
CA GLY A 68 -0.02 26.33 -7.75
C GLY A 68 -1.18 25.44 -8.23
N ALA A 69 -1.11 24.13 -8.04
CA ALA A 69 -2.26 23.25 -8.26
C ALA A 69 -3.43 23.62 -7.33
N SER A 70 -4.62 23.81 -7.90
CA SER A 70 -5.86 24.09 -7.17
C SER A 70 -6.50 22.83 -6.57
N SER A 71 -6.39 21.72 -7.28
CA SER A 71 -6.92 20.41 -6.89
C SER A 71 -5.98 19.29 -7.36
N PRO A 72 -6.07 18.08 -6.78
CA PRO A 72 -5.34 16.93 -7.31
C PRO A 72 -5.81 16.56 -8.73
N GLU A 73 -7.10 16.67 -9.03
CA GLU A 73 -7.69 16.31 -10.32
C GLU A 73 -7.12 17.14 -11.48
N ASP A 74 -6.80 18.43 -11.25
CA ASP A 74 -6.15 19.30 -12.24
C ASP A 74 -4.76 18.77 -12.70
N VAL A 75 -4.14 17.91 -11.90
CA VAL A 75 -2.78 17.41 -12.12
C VAL A 75 -2.79 15.96 -12.55
N VAL A 76 -3.58 15.12 -11.87
CA VAL A 76 -3.57 13.67 -12.08
C VAL A 76 -4.63 13.21 -13.07
N GLY A 77 -5.51 14.11 -13.53
CA GLY A 77 -6.65 13.83 -14.38
C GLY A 77 -7.96 13.71 -13.60
N ASP A 78 -9.06 13.91 -14.31
CA ASP A 78 -10.41 13.85 -13.74
C ASP A 78 -10.70 12.51 -13.05
N VAL A 79 -11.69 12.56 -12.17
CA VAL A 79 -12.28 11.39 -11.52
C VAL A 79 -13.27 10.77 -12.49
N ASP A 80 -13.09 9.49 -12.76
CA ASP A 80 -13.95 8.64 -13.57
C ASP A 80 -15.08 8.04 -12.69
N GLU A 81 -15.54 6.84 -13.03
CA GLU A 81 -16.50 6.10 -12.22
C GLU A 81 -15.81 5.40 -11.04
N ALA A 82 -16.51 5.37 -9.90
CA ALA A 82 -16.03 4.69 -8.71
C ALA A 82 -15.92 3.18 -8.97
N ILE A 83 -14.75 2.59 -8.68
CA ILE A 83 -14.52 1.16 -8.84
C ILE A 83 -15.21 0.43 -7.68
N THR A 84 -15.97 -0.61 -8.00
CA THR A 84 -16.69 -1.43 -7.03
C THR A 84 -16.24 -2.89 -7.10
N ARG A 85 -16.34 -3.61 -5.98
CA ARG A 85 -15.89 -5.01 -5.90
C ARG A 85 -16.72 -5.98 -6.74
N ASP A 86 -17.99 -5.67 -6.98
CA ASP A 86 -18.89 -6.44 -7.84
C ASP A 86 -18.61 -6.23 -9.34
N ASN A 87 -18.05 -5.08 -9.72
CA ASN A 87 -17.48 -4.89 -11.05
C ASN A 87 -16.07 -5.48 -11.12
N THR A 88 -15.98 -6.79 -11.31
CA THR A 88 -14.70 -7.51 -11.32
C THR A 88 -13.74 -7.03 -12.41
N THR A 89 -14.23 -6.45 -13.51
CA THR A 89 -13.38 -5.96 -14.60
C THR A 89 -12.51 -4.81 -14.11
N ASP A 90 -13.13 -3.79 -13.53
CA ASP A 90 -12.42 -2.61 -13.05
C ASP A 90 -11.72 -2.90 -11.73
N PHE A 91 -12.33 -3.70 -10.85
CA PHE A 91 -11.72 -4.09 -9.58
C PHE A 91 -10.42 -4.87 -9.75
N ASN A 92 -10.31 -5.69 -10.80
CA ASN A 92 -9.08 -6.43 -11.10
C ASN A 92 -7.92 -5.55 -11.57
N THR A 93 -8.17 -4.28 -11.90
CA THR A 93 -7.11 -3.31 -12.21
C THR A 93 -6.38 -2.82 -10.94
N LEU A 94 -7.02 -2.95 -9.77
CA LEU A 94 -6.41 -2.65 -8.49
C LEU A 94 -5.47 -3.78 -8.05
N VAL A 95 -4.29 -3.38 -7.58
CA VAL A 95 -3.29 -4.27 -7.00
C VAL A 95 -3.24 -4.09 -5.49
N GLN A 96 -2.86 -5.13 -4.77
CA GLN A 96 -2.61 -5.03 -3.33
C GLN A 96 -1.16 -4.63 -3.09
N PHE A 97 -0.95 -3.60 -2.29
CA PHE A 97 0.37 -3.24 -1.76
C PHE A 97 0.77 -4.26 -0.67
N LEU A 98 1.76 -5.10 -0.99
CA LEU A 98 2.06 -6.31 -0.22
C LEU A 98 3.17 -6.17 0.82
N ARG A 99 3.82 -4.99 0.95
CA ARG A 99 4.89 -4.84 1.95
C ARG A 99 4.37 -5.10 3.37
N HIS A 100 5.12 -5.89 4.12
CA HIS A 100 4.74 -6.34 5.45
C HIS A 100 5.15 -5.37 6.55
N ASP A 101 6.16 -4.53 6.30
CA ASP A 101 6.73 -3.59 7.27
C ASP A 101 6.07 -2.20 7.23
N VAL A 102 5.08 -2.01 6.35
CA VAL A 102 4.20 -0.84 6.33
C VAL A 102 2.96 -1.10 7.17
N GLU A 103 2.68 -0.19 8.11
CA GLU A 103 1.49 -0.26 8.95
C GLU A 103 0.24 0.12 8.14
N ILE A 104 -0.79 -0.72 8.18
CA ILE A 104 -2.08 -0.43 7.54
C ILE A 104 -3.10 -0.12 8.61
N GLN A 105 -3.66 1.09 8.57
CA GLN A 105 -4.87 1.41 9.31
C GLN A 105 -6.02 0.66 8.65
N ASN A 106 -6.83 -0.02 9.46
CA ASN A 106 -7.97 -0.77 8.98
C ASN A 106 -9.16 -0.48 9.89
N ASP A 107 -9.69 0.73 9.75
CA ASP A 107 -10.86 1.18 10.49
C ASP A 107 -12.14 0.50 9.98
N GLU A 108 -12.08 0.01 8.75
CA GLU A 108 -13.11 -0.73 8.05
C GLU A 108 -13.34 -2.12 8.65
N ARG A 109 -12.43 -2.66 9.47
CA ARG A 109 -12.62 -3.96 10.18
C ARG A 109 -13.88 -4.01 11.06
N THR A 110 -14.32 -2.84 11.55
CA THR A 110 -15.55 -2.71 12.34
C THR A 110 -16.76 -2.32 11.48
N ALA A 111 -16.55 -2.10 10.19
CA ALA A 111 -17.63 -1.85 9.26
C ALA A 111 -18.45 -3.12 9.07
N SER A 112 -19.75 -2.94 8.99
CA SER A 112 -20.72 -4.00 8.68
C SER A 112 -20.85 -4.27 7.18
N TRP A 113 -19.92 -3.79 6.37
CA TRP A 113 -19.97 -3.89 4.92
C TRP A 113 -18.56 -3.90 4.31
N CYS A 114 -18.35 -4.77 3.31
CA CYS A 114 -17.19 -4.87 2.41
C CYS A 114 -17.73 -5.31 1.06
N GLY A 115 -17.77 -4.39 0.11
CA GLY A 115 -18.51 -4.50 -1.15
C GLY A 115 -20.03 -4.47 -0.91
N ASN A 116 -20.55 -5.47 -0.20
CA ASN A 116 -21.97 -5.63 0.10
C ASN A 116 -22.32 -5.32 1.55
N THR A 117 -23.51 -4.78 1.77
CA THR A 117 -24.08 -4.61 3.13
C THR A 117 -24.25 -5.95 3.81
N GLY A 118 -23.83 -6.06 5.07
CA GLY A 118 -23.92 -7.29 5.87
C GLY A 118 -22.67 -8.18 5.83
N THR A 119 -21.69 -7.85 4.99
CA THR A 119 -20.40 -8.53 4.93
C THR A 119 -19.35 -7.73 5.71
N SER A 120 -18.73 -8.29 6.74
CA SER A 120 -17.65 -7.59 7.45
C SER A 120 -16.38 -7.51 6.59
N CYS A 121 -15.66 -6.39 6.64
CA CYS A 121 -14.33 -6.30 6.05
C CYS A 121 -13.34 -7.23 6.75
N VAL A 122 -12.36 -7.73 6.00
CA VAL A 122 -11.25 -8.51 6.56
C VAL A 122 -10.32 -7.67 7.44
N ASP A 123 -9.84 -8.26 8.54
CA ASP A 123 -8.80 -7.62 9.36
C ASP A 123 -7.41 -7.84 8.76
N CYS A 124 -6.89 -6.82 8.08
CA CYS A 124 -5.60 -6.88 7.39
C CYS A 124 -4.43 -6.21 8.15
N ARG A 125 -4.61 -5.90 9.44
CA ARG A 125 -3.57 -5.21 10.24
C ARG A 125 -2.33 -6.07 10.46
N ALA A 126 -2.53 -7.36 10.67
CA ALA A 126 -1.44 -8.30 10.97
C ALA A 126 -0.75 -8.84 9.72
N SER A 127 -1.51 -9.06 8.64
CA SER A 127 -0.99 -9.57 7.37
C SER A 127 -1.99 -9.38 6.24
N ILE A 128 -1.56 -9.63 5.01
CA ILE A 128 -2.47 -9.89 3.89
C ILE A 128 -3.26 -11.17 4.21
N VAL A 129 -4.56 -11.14 3.92
CA VAL A 129 -5.47 -12.28 4.16
C VAL A 129 -5.56 -13.16 2.92
N GLY A 130 -5.70 -12.57 1.74
CA GLY A 130 -5.72 -13.31 0.48
C GLY A 130 -5.82 -12.40 -0.74
N ASN A 131 -5.87 -13.03 -1.93
CA ASN A 131 -5.97 -12.32 -3.22
C ASN A 131 -7.35 -12.42 -3.88
N GLN A 132 -8.27 -13.21 -3.30
CA GLN A 132 -9.67 -13.17 -3.72
C GLN A 132 -10.27 -11.81 -3.36
N PRO A 133 -11.18 -11.26 -4.17
CA PRO A 133 -11.78 -9.95 -3.92
C PRO A 133 -12.15 -9.77 -2.45
N GLU A 134 -13.07 -10.54 -1.90
CA GLU A 134 -13.55 -10.48 -0.51
C GLU A 134 -12.43 -10.46 0.56
N ASN A 135 -11.25 -10.99 0.26
CA ASN A 135 -10.10 -11.05 1.15
C ASN A 135 -9.06 -9.94 0.92
N ARG A 136 -9.29 -9.03 -0.03
CA ARG A 136 -8.43 -7.88 -0.29
C ARG A 136 -8.81 -6.70 0.59
N CYS A 137 -7.82 -6.13 1.27
CA CYS A 137 -8.04 -5.01 2.16
C CYS A 137 -8.10 -3.68 1.40
N ALA A 138 -9.12 -2.87 1.65
CA ALA A 138 -9.32 -1.58 0.98
C ALA A 138 -8.08 -0.67 1.09
N ASN A 139 -7.51 -0.51 2.28
CA ASN A 139 -6.32 0.32 2.48
C ASN A 139 -5.00 -0.27 1.94
N ARG A 140 -5.03 -1.48 1.37
CA ARG A 140 -3.92 -2.04 0.57
C ARG A 140 -4.17 -1.94 -0.93
N LEU A 141 -5.39 -1.65 -1.36
CA LEU A 141 -5.74 -1.59 -2.77
C LEU A 141 -5.38 -0.22 -3.35
N VAL A 142 -4.61 -0.26 -4.43
CA VAL A 142 -4.16 0.92 -5.17
C VAL A 142 -4.04 0.57 -6.65
N SER A 143 -3.98 1.58 -7.51
CA SER A 143 -3.59 1.39 -8.91
C SER A 143 -2.15 0.89 -9.02
N ALA A 144 -1.82 0.20 -10.12
CA ALA A 144 -0.47 -0.33 -10.35
C ALA A 144 0.63 0.75 -10.29
N ARG A 145 0.36 1.95 -10.84
CA ARG A 145 1.29 3.09 -10.78
C ARG A 145 1.52 3.55 -9.35
N LEU A 146 0.44 3.73 -8.57
CA LEU A 146 0.55 4.16 -7.18
C LEU A 146 1.26 3.10 -6.32
N ASN A 147 1.09 1.81 -6.63
CA ASN A 147 1.84 0.73 -5.99
C ASN A 147 3.36 0.93 -6.13
N THR A 148 3.84 1.19 -7.35
CA THR A 148 5.27 1.46 -7.59
C THR A 148 5.77 2.69 -6.83
N VAL A 149 4.98 3.77 -6.81
CA VAL A 149 5.29 4.99 -6.04
C VAL A 149 5.39 4.69 -4.54
N LEU A 150 4.48 3.88 -3.99
CA LEU A 150 4.48 3.50 -2.57
C LEU A 150 5.68 2.64 -2.18
N HIS A 151 6.06 1.67 -3.02
CA HIS A 151 7.29 0.89 -2.82
C HIS A 151 8.52 1.80 -2.78
N GLN A 152 8.64 2.70 -3.77
CA GLN A 152 9.75 3.66 -3.81
C GLN A 152 9.75 4.63 -2.62
N LEU A 153 8.57 5.06 -2.16
CA LEU A 153 8.41 5.94 -1.00
C LEU A 153 8.81 5.24 0.30
N GLN A 154 8.45 3.97 0.48
CA GLN A 154 8.85 3.19 1.66
C GLN A 154 10.38 3.07 1.72
N ILE A 155 11.03 2.72 0.61
CA ILE A 155 12.51 2.63 0.52
C ILE A 155 13.16 3.97 0.89
N ASN A 156 12.63 5.09 0.35
CA ASN A 156 13.13 6.41 0.66
C ASN A 156 12.90 6.78 2.14
N ALA A 157 11.76 6.44 2.72
CA ALA A 157 11.46 6.70 4.13
C ALA A 157 12.38 5.89 5.07
N GLU A 158 12.63 4.62 4.77
CA GLU A 158 13.58 3.78 5.50
C GLU A 158 14.99 4.38 5.45
N HIS A 159 15.44 4.83 4.27
CA HIS A 159 16.79 5.37 4.10
C HIS A 159 16.97 6.72 4.80
N TYR A 160 16.10 7.70 4.51
CA TYR A 160 16.27 9.09 4.95
C TYR A 160 15.70 9.38 6.33
N LEU A 161 14.69 8.62 6.77
CA LEU A 161 14.01 8.84 8.05
C LEU A 161 14.23 7.70 9.03
N SER A 162 14.68 6.51 8.57
CA SER A 162 14.75 5.30 9.40
C SER A 162 13.40 4.97 10.05
N ARG A 163 12.34 5.10 9.24
CA ARG A 163 10.94 4.90 9.63
C ARG A 163 10.18 4.20 8.51
N SER A 164 9.24 3.34 8.90
CA SER A 164 8.26 2.78 7.98
C SER A 164 7.06 3.69 7.80
N LEU A 165 6.43 3.59 6.64
CA LEU A 165 5.17 4.23 6.36
C LEU A 165 4.04 3.61 7.19
N LYS A 166 3.00 4.43 7.35
CA LYS A 166 1.67 4.02 7.77
C LYS A 166 0.66 4.53 6.75
N ILE A 167 -0.14 3.65 6.17
CA ILE A 167 -1.23 3.99 5.27
C ILE A 167 -2.50 4.12 6.10
N SER A 168 -3.10 5.32 6.13
CA SER A 168 -4.36 5.57 6.85
C SER A 168 -5.60 5.45 5.97
N LYS A 169 -5.45 5.68 4.66
CA LYS A 169 -6.50 5.55 3.66
C LYS A 169 -5.90 5.28 2.28
N ALA A 170 -6.42 4.33 1.51
CA ALA A 170 -6.06 4.14 0.10
C ALA A 170 -7.32 4.05 -0.76
N PHE A 171 -7.70 2.86 -1.21
CA PHE A 171 -8.97 2.66 -1.90
C PHE A 171 -10.15 2.83 -0.94
N ASP A 172 -11.09 3.70 -1.29
CA ASP A 172 -12.34 3.91 -0.54
C ASP A 172 -13.45 3.14 -1.26
N GLU A 173 -13.86 2.02 -0.70
CA GLU A 173 -14.80 1.11 -1.36
C GLU A 173 -16.21 1.73 -1.38
N PRO A 174 -16.85 1.85 -2.56
CA PRO A 174 -18.23 2.31 -2.63
C PRO A 174 -19.18 1.34 -1.95
N ARG A 175 -20.13 1.86 -1.17
CA ARG A 175 -21.16 1.06 -0.49
C ARG A 175 -22.27 0.73 -1.47
N ASN A 176 -22.67 -0.53 -1.60
CA ASN A 176 -23.74 -0.98 -2.53
C ASN A 176 -25.17 -0.45 -2.22
N SER A 177 -25.30 0.60 -1.40
CA SER A 177 -26.56 1.26 -1.05
C SER A 177 -26.42 2.77 -0.80
N TYR A 178 -25.21 3.33 -0.94
CA TYR A 178 -24.97 4.77 -0.83
C TYR A 178 -24.24 5.23 -2.08
N THR A 179 -24.73 6.29 -2.70
CA THR A 179 -23.96 7.04 -3.71
C THR A 179 -22.69 7.54 -3.04
N VAL A 180 -21.57 6.86 -3.26
CA VAL A 180 -20.27 7.39 -2.90
C VAL A 180 -19.92 8.41 -3.96
N THR A 181 -19.63 9.64 -3.54
CA THR A 181 -19.11 10.65 -4.44
C THR A 181 -17.81 10.12 -5.03
N PRO A 182 -17.72 9.95 -6.36
CA PRO A 182 -16.49 9.52 -6.99
C PRO A 182 -15.33 10.41 -6.54
N SER A 183 -14.18 9.78 -6.29
CA SER A 183 -12.93 10.47 -5.96
C SER A 183 -11.74 9.62 -6.39
N LEU A 184 -10.55 10.21 -6.41
CA LEU A 184 -9.32 9.46 -6.67
C LEU A 184 -9.11 8.28 -5.69
N HIS A 185 -9.69 8.33 -4.48
CA HIS A 185 -9.69 7.20 -3.56
C HIS A 185 -10.60 6.06 -4.02
N THR A 186 -11.75 6.34 -4.61
CA THR A 186 -12.65 5.30 -5.14
C THR A 186 -12.13 4.65 -6.42
N GLU A 187 -11.01 5.12 -6.95
CA GLU A 187 -10.30 4.54 -8.10
C GLU A 187 -8.93 3.95 -7.70
N GLY A 188 -8.57 4.00 -6.42
CA GLY A 188 -7.24 3.57 -5.95
C GLY A 188 -6.09 4.43 -6.49
N ARG A 189 -6.36 5.65 -6.95
CA ARG A 189 -5.38 6.63 -7.46
C ARG A 189 -4.88 7.61 -6.39
N ALA A 190 -5.45 7.57 -5.18
CA ALA A 190 -5.01 8.37 -4.04
C ALA A 190 -4.74 7.53 -2.79
N VAL A 191 -3.80 8.00 -1.97
CA VAL A 191 -3.42 7.40 -0.70
C VAL A 191 -3.06 8.48 0.31
N VAL A 192 -3.43 8.26 1.57
CA VAL A 192 -3.01 9.06 2.71
C VAL A 192 -1.97 8.25 3.48
N VAL A 193 -0.76 8.81 3.57
CA VAL A 193 0.38 8.19 4.24
C VAL A 193 0.91 9.08 5.36
N THR A 194 1.40 8.44 6.40
CA THR A 194 2.18 9.05 7.49
C THR A 194 3.33 8.11 7.86
N LEU A 195 4.03 8.38 8.95
CA LEU A 195 5.03 7.47 9.51
C LEU A 195 4.40 6.65 10.64
N SER A 196 4.77 5.38 10.75
CA SER A 196 4.32 4.51 11.87
C SER A 196 4.72 5.10 13.23
N THR A 197 5.90 5.71 13.30
CA THR A 197 6.41 6.41 14.48
C THR A 197 7.07 7.74 14.08
N GLY A 198 7.15 8.66 15.04
CA GLY A 198 7.85 9.93 14.86
C GLY A 198 7.19 10.91 13.88
N ARG A 199 5.88 11.10 14.03
CA ARG A 199 5.02 11.93 13.17
C ARG A 199 5.13 13.44 13.45
N TRP A 200 6.28 13.95 13.87
CA TRP A 200 6.43 15.39 14.09
C TRP A 200 6.59 16.16 12.77
N THR A 201 6.30 17.47 12.80
CA THR A 201 6.24 18.34 11.61
C THR A 201 7.43 18.19 10.66
N GLY A 202 8.67 18.22 11.14
CA GLY A 202 9.86 18.10 10.28
C GLY A 202 9.96 16.76 9.53
N ASN A 203 9.49 15.67 10.15
CA ASN A 203 9.46 14.36 9.49
C ASN A 203 8.36 14.27 8.44
N ILE A 204 7.18 14.84 8.70
CA ILE A 204 6.08 14.87 7.71
C ILE A 204 6.45 15.76 6.52
N GLN A 205 7.11 16.89 6.76
CA GLN A 205 7.67 17.75 5.71
C GLN A 205 8.69 16.99 4.85
N THR A 206 9.58 16.21 5.47
CA THR A 206 10.54 15.37 4.75
C THR A 206 9.81 14.25 3.99
N LEU A 207 8.82 13.59 4.59
CA LEU A 207 8.03 12.55 3.94
C LEU A 207 7.32 13.08 2.68
N ALA A 208 6.74 14.28 2.74
CA ALA A 208 6.12 14.91 1.57
C ALA A 208 7.15 15.15 0.45
N LYS A 209 8.36 15.60 0.79
CA LYS A 209 9.47 15.71 -0.16
C LYS A 209 9.85 14.35 -0.77
N LEU A 210 9.90 13.29 0.04
CA LEU A 210 10.20 11.94 -0.44
C LEU A 210 9.07 11.40 -1.33
N ALA A 211 7.81 11.75 -1.10
CA ALA A 211 6.70 11.37 -1.96
C ALA A 211 6.85 11.96 -3.37
N ILE A 212 7.20 13.25 -3.48
CA ILE A 212 7.51 13.89 -4.76
C ILE A 212 8.71 13.20 -5.43
N CYS A 213 9.78 12.96 -4.65
CA CYS A 213 10.98 12.26 -5.13
C CYS A 213 10.68 10.85 -5.65
N SER A 214 9.66 10.19 -5.08
CA SER A 214 9.18 8.86 -5.47
C SER A 214 8.21 8.91 -6.66
N HIS A 215 8.15 10.06 -7.36
CA HIS A 215 7.33 10.30 -8.54
C HIS A 215 5.82 10.36 -8.28
N ALA A 216 5.39 10.76 -7.08
CA ALA A 216 3.99 11.14 -6.87
C ALA A 216 3.67 12.40 -7.69
N ASP A 217 2.63 12.31 -8.52
CA ASP A 217 2.22 13.39 -9.42
C ASP A 217 1.64 14.59 -8.66
N TYR A 218 0.92 14.32 -7.57
CA TYR A 218 0.38 15.33 -6.66
C TYR A 218 0.69 14.95 -5.21
N VAL A 219 1.11 15.93 -4.41
CA VAL A 219 1.35 15.75 -2.97
C VAL A 219 0.80 16.95 -2.22
N ARG A 220 0.03 16.72 -1.15
CA ARG A 220 -0.39 17.76 -0.21
C ARG A 220 0.13 17.40 1.18
N ASN A 221 0.77 18.36 1.85
CA ASN A 221 1.20 18.18 3.24
C ASN A 221 0.15 18.73 4.20
N ASP A 222 -0.68 17.87 4.79
CA ASP A 222 -1.74 18.26 5.72
C ASP A 222 -1.24 18.54 7.16
N GLY A 223 0.06 18.36 7.42
CA GLY A 223 0.65 18.50 8.75
C GLY A 223 0.68 17.20 9.57
N ALA A 224 1.09 17.34 10.82
CA ALA A 224 1.27 16.26 11.79
C ALA A 224 0.00 15.99 12.61
#